data_AF-A0A9D6N8A7-F1
#
_entry.id   AF-A0A9D6N8A7-F1
#
_cell.length_a   1.000
_cell.length_b   1.000
_cell.length_c   1.000
_cell.angle_alpha   90.00
_cell.angle_beta   90.00
_cell.angle_gamma   90.00
#
_symmetry.space_group_name_H-M   'P 1'
#
loop_
_entity.id
_entity.type
_entity.pdbx_description
1 polymer ?
#
loop_
_entity_poly.entity_id
_entity_poly.type
_entity_poly.pdbx_seq_one_letter_code
_entity_poly.pdbx_strand_id
1 'polypeptide(L)'
;GERLVTDVEVFQEILHRYSSIQRRDAIQPAFDALAAIAPETFPVEMTHLERAKDILLAMATVSARDAVHMAVMEHHGISRIMSFDAGFDQFPGISRIHSPD
;
A
#
# COMPACT_ATOMS: atom_id res chain seq x y z
N GLY A 1 8.82 -18.16 -8.22
CA GLY A 1 8.63 -17.19 -7.14
C GLY A 1 7.18 -16.73 -7.14
N GLU A 2 6.70 -16.20 -6.02
CA GLU A 2 5.40 -15.50 -5.99
C GLU A 2 5.53 -14.14 -6.70
N ARG A 3 4.44 -13.69 -7.33
CA ARG A 3 4.41 -12.38 -8.00
C ARG A 3 4.20 -11.30 -6.95
N LEU A 4 5.08 -10.30 -6.94
CA LEU A 4 4.92 -9.10 -6.13
C LEU A 4 4.26 -8.00 -6.96
N VAL A 5 3.33 -7.30 -6.32
CA VAL A 5 2.52 -6.22 -6.90
C VAL A 5 2.43 -5.09 -5.88
N THR A 6 2.17 -3.88 -6.35
CA THR A 6 1.93 -2.70 -5.51
C THR A 6 0.84 -1.85 -6.14
N ASP A 7 0.34 -0.86 -5.42
CA ASP A 7 -0.47 0.20 -6.01
C ASP A 7 0.33 1.50 -6.17
N VAL A 8 -0.24 2.46 -6.90
CA VAL A 8 0.34 3.79 -7.11
C VAL A 8 0.40 4.64 -5.82
N GLU A 9 -0.35 4.30 -4.77
CA GLU A 9 -0.33 5.04 -3.51
C GLU A 9 1.02 4.85 -2.81
N VAL A 10 1.64 3.68 -2.86
CA VAL A 10 3.00 3.47 -2.31
C VAL A 10 4.02 4.40 -2.99
N PHE A 11 3.90 4.64 -4.30
CA PHE A 11 4.74 5.60 -5.01
C PHE A 11 4.46 7.05 -4.57
N GLN A 12 3.20 7.41 -4.34
CA GLN A 12 2.82 8.69 -3.75
C GLN A 12 3.45 8.87 -2.37
N GLU A 13 3.44 7.81 -1.53
CA GLU A 13 4.03 7.84 -0.20
C GLU A 13 5.55 8.07 -0.25
N ILE A 14 6.25 7.48 -1.22
CA ILE A 14 7.68 7.75 -1.45
C ILE A 14 7.89 9.23 -1.75
N LEU A 15 7.10 9.82 -2.66
CA LEU A 15 7.21 11.26 -2.99
C LEU A 15 6.97 12.13 -1.76
N HIS A 16 5.88 11.85 -1.02
CA HIS A 16 5.51 12.59 0.17
C HIS A 16 6.58 12.47 1.26
N ARG A 17 7.02 11.25 1.58
CA ARG A 17 7.98 10.97 2.65
C ARG A 17 9.33 11.62 2.37
N TYR A 18 9.94 11.35 1.22
CA TYR A 18 11.28 11.88 0.92
C TYR A 18 11.28 13.40 0.72
N SER A 19 10.21 13.99 0.22
CA SER A 19 10.07 15.45 0.18
C SER A 19 9.97 16.04 1.59
N SER A 20 9.15 15.44 2.48
CA SER A 20 8.94 15.93 3.86
C SER A 20 10.20 15.94 4.72
N ILE A 21 11.14 15.01 4.46
CA ILE A 21 12.41 14.90 5.18
C ILE A 21 13.58 15.55 4.42
N GLN A 22 13.29 16.34 3.37
CA GLN A 22 14.27 17.05 2.54
C GLN A 22 15.32 16.14 1.86
N ARG A 23 14.95 14.90 1.52
CA ARG A 23 15.80 13.90 0.86
C ARG A 23 15.35 13.61 -0.56
N ARG A 24 15.19 14.67 -1.36
CA ARG A 24 14.72 14.54 -2.76
C ARG A 24 15.67 13.72 -3.64
N ASP A 25 16.96 13.68 -3.30
CA ASP A 25 17.98 12.84 -3.92
C ASP A 25 17.64 11.35 -3.88
N ALA A 26 16.90 10.90 -2.85
CA ALA A 26 16.55 9.50 -2.65
C ALA A 26 15.24 9.08 -3.35
N ILE A 27 14.49 10.02 -3.95
CA ILE A 27 13.21 9.72 -4.61
C ILE A 27 13.42 8.78 -5.79
N GLN A 28 14.32 9.12 -6.73
CA GLN A 28 14.53 8.33 -7.94
C GLN A 28 15.03 6.91 -7.62
N PRO A 29 16.06 6.71 -6.76
CA PRO A 29 16.48 5.37 -6.35
C PRO A 29 15.37 4.54 -5.70
N ALA A 30 14.51 5.16 -4.87
CA ALA A 30 13.41 4.46 -4.22
C ALA A 30 12.30 4.06 -5.21
N PHE A 31 11.97 4.95 -6.16
CA PHE A 31 11.04 4.65 -7.26
C PHE A 31 11.54 3.46 -8.09
N ASP A 32 12.80 3.52 -8.54
CA ASP A 32 13.40 2.48 -9.38
C ASP A 32 13.46 1.13 -8.64
N ALA A 33 13.82 1.14 -7.36
CA ALA A 33 13.86 -0.06 -6.55
C ALA A 33 12.47 -0.71 -6.40
N LEU A 34 11.42 0.09 -6.10
CA LEU A 34 10.07 -0.44 -5.97
C LEU A 34 9.55 -0.99 -7.30
N ALA A 35 9.72 -0.25 -8.40
CA ALA A 35 9.29 -0.67 -9.73
C ALA A 35 10.02 -1.95 -10.20
N ALA A 36 11.27 -2.14 -9.82
CA ALA A 36 12.02 -3.36 -10.13
C ALA A 36 11.51 -4.60 -9.35
N ILE A 37 11.08 -4.42 -8.10
CA ILE A 37 10.61 -5.51 -7.24
C ILE A 37 9.14 -5.88 -7.54
N ALA A 38 8.30 -4.87 -7.79
CA ALA A 38 6.87 -5.02 -8.07
C ALA A 38 6.51 -4.38 -9.43
N PRO A 39 6.84 -5.04 -10.56
CA PRO A 39 6.70 -4.46 -11.89
C PRO A 39 5.24 -4.27 -12.34
N GLU A 40 4.27 -4.91 -11.67
CA GLU A 40 2.86 -4.60 -11.85
C GLU A 40 2.41 -3.64 -10.76
N THR A 41 1.88 -2.49 -11.19
CA THR A 41 1.39 -1.43 -10.33
C THR A 41 -0.09 -1.15 -10.62
N PHE A 42 -0.95 -1.27 -9.61
CA PHE A 42 -2.38 -1.00 -9.73
C PHE A 42 -2.69 0.49 -9.55
N PRO A 43 -3.57 1.08 -10.40
CA PRO A 43 -4.02 2.45 -10.22
C PRO A 43 -4.98 2.56 -9.02
N VAL A 44 -5.03 3.74 -8.42
CA VAL A 44 -6.11 4.11 -7.50
C VAL A 44 -7.19 4.82 -8.29
N GLU A 45 -8.38 4.22 -8.37
CA GLU A 45 -9.55 4.77 -9.03
C GLU A 45 -10.56 5.28 -8.01
N MET A 46 -11.57 6.04 -8.47
CA MET A 46 -12.60 6.59 -7.58
C MET A 46 -13.36 5.49 -6.82
N THR A 47 -13.56 4.32 -7.44
CA THR A 47 -14.17 3.15 -6.80
C THR A 47 -13.36 2.66 -5.59
N HIS A 48 -12.02 2.70 -5.68
CA HIS A 48 -11.14 2.38 -4.54
C HIS A 48 -11.31 3.40 -3.42
N LEU A 49 -11.44 4.70 -3.74
CA LEU A 49 -11.66 5.74 -2.73
C LEU A 49 -13.05 5.66 -2.07
N GLU A 50 -14.09 5.32 -2.83
CA GLU A 50 -15.42 5.08 -2.27
C GLU A 50 -15.39 3.93 -1.27
N ARG A 51 -14.71 2.83 -1.62
CA ARG A 51 -14.53 1.69 -0.72
C ARG A 51 -13.68 2.04 0.50
N ALA A 52 -12.59 2.79 0.32
CA ALA A 52 -11.74 3.26 1.42
C ALA A 52 -12.53 4.14 2.40
N LYS A 53 -13.38 5.03 1.91
CA LYS A 53 -14.30 5.84 2.73
C LYS A 53 -15.22 4.95 3.56
N ASP A 54 -15.81 3.90 2.97
CA ASP A 54 -16.68 2.98 3.71
C ASP A 54 -15.91 2.21 4.81
N ILE A 55 -14.66 1.81 4.53
CA ILE A 55 -13.77 1.19 5.53
C ILE A 55 -13.51 2.13 6.71
N LEU A 56 -13.17 3.40 6.44
CA LEU A 56 -12.90 4.40 7.49
C LEU A 56 -14.12 4.69 8.36
N LEU A 57 -15.32 4.74 7.76
CA LEU A 57 -16.56 4.94 8.50
C LEU A 57 -16.90 3.74 9.39
N ALA A 58 -16.49 2.53 9.00
CA ALA A 58 -16.72 1.31 9.77
C ALA A 58 -15.65 1.04 10.85
N MET A 59 -14.41 1.49 10.65
CA MET A 59 -13.26 1.17 11.50
C MET A 59 -12.49 2.44 11.89
N ALA A 60 -12.76 2.98 13.08
CA ALA A 60 -12.18 4.25 13.54
C ALA A 60 -10.65 4.22 13.77
N THR A 61 -10.03 3.04 13.84
CA THR A 61 -8.59 2.86 14.08
C THR A 61 -7.75 2.80 12.81
N VAL A 62 -8.38 2.82 11.64
CA VAL A 62 -7.73 2.68 10.34
C VAL A 62 -7.31 4.04 9.79
N SER A 63 -6.07 4.15 9.30
CA SER A 63 -5.63 5.36 8.61
C SER A 63 -6.23 5.44 7.20
N ALA A 64 -6.36 6.65 6.67
CA ALA A 64 -6.87 6.83 5.31
C ALA A 64 -6.03 6.12 4.25
N ARG A 65 -4.71 6.05 4.45
CA ARG A 65 -3.78 5.38 3.52
C ARG A 65 -3.96 3.87 3.56
N ASP A 66 -4.05 3.30 4.75
CA ASP A 66 -4.32 1.86 4.90
C ASP A 66 -5.67 1.48 4.27
N ALA A 67 -6.71 2.31 4.46
CA ALA A 67 -8.01 2.07 3.84
C ALA A 67 -7.93 2.06 2.30
N VAL A 68 -7.09 2.90 1.68
CA VAL A 68 -6.88 2.92 0.23
C VAL A 68 -6.16 1.65 -0.23
N HIS A 69 -5.05 1.28 0.41
CA HIS A 69 -4.34 0.03 0.10
C HIS A 69 -5.27 -1.18 0.20
N MET A 70 -6.06 -1.22 1.27
CA MET A 70 -7.04 -2.27 1.52
C MET A 70 -8.12 -2.34 0.44
N ALA A 71 -8.64 -1.20 -0.01
CA ALA A 71 -9.64 -1.15 -1.08
C ALA A 71 -9.08 -1.66 -2.41
N VAL A 72 -7.84 -1.31 -2.75
CA VAL A 72 -7.16 -1.81 -3.96
C VAL A 72 -6.93 -3.31 -3.86
N MET A 73 -6.43 -3.78 -2.71
CA MET A 73 -6.23 -5.22 -2.46
C MET A 73 -7.53 -6.01 -2.58
N GLU A 74 -8.62 -5.53 -1.97
CA GLU A 74 -9.94 -6.15 -2.05
C GLU A 74 -10.43 -6.22 -3.50
N HIS A 75 -10.29 -5.13 -4.27
CA HIS A 75 -10.70 -5.08 -5.68
C HIS A 75 -9.96 -6.11 -6.54
N HIS A 76 -8.68 -6.35 -6.27
CA HIS A 76 -7.84 -7.31 -6.99
C HIS A 76 -7.81 -8.72 -6.38
N GLY A 77 -8.60 -8.98 -5.32
CA GLY A 77 -8.64 -10.28 -4.66
C GLY A 77 -7.34 -10.68 -3.94
N ILE A 78 -6.56 -9.69 -3.51
CA ILE A 78 -5.27 -9.88 -2.83
C ILE A 78 -5.51 -9.92 -1.32
N SER A 79 -5.06 -10.99 -0.67
CA SER A 79 -5.24 -11.22 0.76
C SER A 79 -3.94 -11.25 1.56
N ARG A 80 -2.79 -11.05 0.91
CA ARG A 80 -1.46 -11.10 1.55
C ARG A 80 -0.71 -9.80 1.30
N ILE A 81 -0.14 -9.22 2.35
CA ILE A 81 0.57 -7.95 2.29
C ILE A 81 1.94 -8.05 2.96
N MET A 82 2.99 -7.54 2.31
CA MET A 82 4.29 -7.33 2.94
C MET A 82 4.34 -5.90 3.47
N SER A 83 4.26 -5.74 4.79
CA SER A 83 4.28 -4.41 5.42
C SER A 83 4.95 -4.45 6.78
N PHE A 84 5.64 -3.36 7.11
CA PHE A 84 6.16 -3.11 8.46
C PHE A 84 5.09 -2.56 9.41
N ASP A 85 3.93 -2.15 8.89
CA ASP A 85 2.83 -1.66 9.70
C ASP A 85 1.98 -2.83 10.24
N ALA A 86 2.02 -3.01 11.56
CA ALA A 86 1.20 -4.02 12.24
C ALA A 86 -0.29 -3.65 12.26
N GLY A 87 -0.66 -2.42 11.90
CA GLY A 87 -2.05 -1.98 11.73
C GLY A 87 -2.81 -2.81 10.70
N PHE A 88 -2.13 -3.46 9.75
CA PHE A 88 -2.79 -4.37 8.80
C PHE A 88 -3.29 -5.67 9.44
N ASP A 89 -2.77 -6.06 10.61
CA ASP A 89 -3.18 -7.30 11.30
C ASP A 89 -4.63 -7.22 11.82
N GLN A 90 -5.21 -6.02 11.88
CA GLN A 90 -6.58 -5.81 12.33
C GLN A 90 -7.64 -6.03 11.24
N PHE A 91 -7.25 -6.21 9.97
CA PHE A 91 -8.19 -6.32 8.85
C PHE A 91 -8.59 -7.77 8.58
N PRO A 92 -9.89 -8.11 8.67
CA PRO A 92 -10.37 -9.44 8.30
C PRO A 92 -10.02 -9.79 6.85
N GLY A 93 -9.49 -11.00 6.63
CA GLY A 93 -9.15 -11.48 5.30
C GLY A 93 -7.77 -11.05 4.79
N ILE A 94 -7.01 -10.28 5.57
CA ILE A 94 -5.62 -9.93 5.27
C ILE A 94 -4.67 -10.74 6.13
N SER A 95 -3.60 -11.20 5.50
CA SER A 95 -2.47 -11.86 6.15
C SER A 95 -1.21 -11.09 5.86
N ARG A 96 -0.64 -10.46 6.88
CA ARG A 96 0.67 -9.82 6.75
C ARG A 96 1.75 -10.89 6.67
N ILE A 97 2.57 -10.81 5.64
CA ILE A 97 3.72 -11.70 5.46
C ILE A 97 4.97 -11.03 6.02
N HIS A 98 5.69 -11.78 6.84
CA HIS A 98 7.03 -11.42 7.27
C HIS A 98 8.03 -12.03 6.28
N SER A 99 9.14 -11.34 6.02
CA SER A 99 10.24 -11.98 5.32
C SER A 99 10.65 -13.22 6.12
N PRO A 100 10.89 -14.38 5.48
CA PRO A 100 11.62 -15.45 6.17
C PRO A 100 12.98 -14.90 6.60
N ASP A 101 13.42 -15.31 7.79
CA ASP A 101 14.75 -15.03 8.33
C ASP A 101 15.87 -15.49 7.36
#